data_AF-A0A814SLP5-F1
#
_entry.id   AF-A0A814SLP5-F1
#
_cell.length_a   1.000
_cell.length_b   1.000
_cell.length_c   1.000
_cell.angle_alpha   90.00
_cell.angle_beta   90.00
_cell.angle_gamma   90.00
#
_symmetry.space_group_name_H-M   'P 1'
#
loop_
_entity.id
_entity.type
_entity.pdbx_description
1 polymer ?
#
loop_
_entity_poly.entity_id
_entity_poly.type
_entity_poly.pdbx_seq_one_letter_code
_entity_poly.pdbx_strand_id
1 'polypeptide(L)'
;MQPAPPPPSALGKYRLLSPTAAVRVSPLCLGAMSIGDAWERMGTQSKENSFKILDSFYDMGGNFVDTANMYQNEQSEIWLGEWMAKRQNRSQMAGKVLYLGASDTPSWVVAKANQYARDHGLRQFSVYQGRYNAAQRDAERDIMPMLRDEGMAFAPFAALGGGRFKTKEQVEAMEKAGDKGRAFNEFIKAFEGSEGVIRNQLVKLNLNMYNNAKNKFHRNFALPEP
;
A
#
# COMPACT_ATOMS: atom_id res chain seq x y z
N MET A 1 10.08 -1.54 38.11
CA MET A 1 10.14 -0.58 36.98
C MET A 1 8.75 -0.04 36.77
N GLN A 2 8.58 1.28 36.67
CA GLN A 2 7.29 1.83 36.23
C GLN A 2 7.06 1.44 34.75
N PRO A 3 5.82 1.05 34.37
CA PRO A 3 5.51 0.75 32.99
C PRO A 3 5.73 2.00 32.12
N ALA A 4 6.20 1.79 30.89
CA ALA A 4 6.38 2.88 29.95
C ALA A 4 5.04 3.62 29.74
N PRO A 5 5.07 4.96 29.62
CA PRO A 5 3.85 5.72 29.34
C PRO A 5 3.20 5.22 28.04
N PRO A 6 1.85 5.29 27.94
CA PRO A 6 1.15 4.89 26.74
C PRO A 6 1.60 5.76 25.54
N PRO A 7 1.64 5.19 24.33
CA PRO A 7 2.07 5.92 23.15
C PRO A 7 1.12 7.09 22.84
N PRO A 8 1.64 8.18 22.21
CA PRO A 8 0.85 9.37 21.92
C PRO A 8 -0.29 9.11 20.93
N SER A 9 -0.20 8.05 20.11
CA SER A 9 -1.26 7.63 19.21
C SER A 9 -1.28 6.12 18.98
N ALA A 10 -2.26 5.63 18.23
CA ALA A 10 -2.32 4.24 17.79
C ALA A 10 -1.12 3.82 16.93
N LEU A 11 -0.42 4.77 16.30
CA LEU A 11 0.76 4.51 15.48
C LEU A 11 1.94 4.01 16.32
N GLY A 12 2.07 4.48 17.56
CA GLY A 12 3.08 4.01 18.52
C GLY A 12 2.77 2.65 19.18
N LYS A 13 1.65 2.00 18.83
CA LYS A 13 1.34 0.63 19.28
C LYS A 13 1.99 -0.39 18.34
N TYR A 14 3.30 -0.57 18.51
CA TYR A 14 4.09 -1.41 17.61
C TYR A 14 3.71 -2.88 17.63
N ARG A 15 3.80 -3.49 16.45
CA ARG A 15 3.55 -4.92 16.22
C ARG A 15 4.81 -5.56 15.68
N LEU A 16 4.98 -6.85 15.94
CA LEU A 16 6.01 -7.63 15.26
C LEU A 16 5.73 -7.58 13.75
N LEU A 17 6.74 -7.28 12.94
CA LEU A 17 6.58 -7.19 11.48
C LEU A 17 6.07 -8.51 10.91
N SER A 18 6.79 -9.60 11.18
CA SER A 18 6.40 -10.97 10.83
C SER A 18 6.99 -11.96 11.85
N PRO A 19 6.48 -13.21 11.94
CA PRO A 19 7.10 -14.26 12.76
C PRO A 19 8.58 -14.49 12.42
N THR A 20 8.96 -14.26 11.17
CA THR A 20 10.34 -14.40 10.70
C THR A 20 11.20 -13.17 11.00
N ALA A 21 10.62 -12.00 11.32
CA ALA A 21 11.35 -10.75 11.55
C ALA A 21 11.17 -10.21 12.98
N ALA A 22 12.26 -10.20 13.76
CA ALA A 22 12.34 -9.72 15.13
C ALA A 22 12.33 -8.17 15.27
N VAL A 23 11.73 -7.44 14.33
CA VAL A 23 11.54 -5.98 14.40
C VAL A 23 10.09 -5.64 14.71
N ARG A 24 9.91 -4.63 15.57
CA ARG A 24 8.61 -4.07 15.87
C ARG A 24 8.41 -2.77 15.11
N VAL A 25 7.31 -2.70 14.37
CA VAL A 25 6.98 -1.57 13.48
C VAL A 25 5.62 -0.98 13.81
N SER A 26 5.43 0.29 13.46
CA SER A 26 4.13 0.96 13.47
C SER A 26 3.12 0.22 12.58
N PRO A 27 1.83 0.19 12.95
CA PRO A 27 0.81 -0.53 12.18
C PRO A 27 0.58 0.06 10.78
N LEU A 28 1.04 1.29 10.55
CA LEU A 28 1.07 1.92 9.23
C LEU A 28 2.53 2.16 8.81
N CYS A 29 2.80 1.92 7.54
CA CYS A 29 4.04 2.28 6.86
C CYS A 29 3.82 3.57 6.08
N LEU A 30 4.74 4.53 6.24
CA LEU A 30 4.74 5.76 5.44
C LEU A 30 5.52 5.52 4.14
N GLY A 31 4.82 5.55 3.01
CA GLY A 31 5.46 5.48 1.69
C GLY A 31 6.10 6.82 1.30
N ALA A 32 7.40 6.81 1.03
CA ALA A 32 8.19 7.99 0.71
C ALA A 32 8.25 8.32 -0.79
N MET A 33 7.43 7.68 -1.63
CA MET A 33 7.40 7.92 -3.09
C MET A 33 7.23 9.39 -3.48
N SER A 34 6.55 10.20 -2.66
CA SER A 34 6.37 11.65 -2.88
C SER A 34 7.36 12.53 -2.12
N ILE A 35 8.38 11.97 -1.48
CA ILE A 35 9.44 12.70 -0.78
C ILE A 35 10.52 13.02 -1.82
N GLY A 36 10.47 14.22 -2.37
CA GLY A 36 11.34 14.67 -3.45
C GLY A 36 10.59 15.54 -4.45
N ASP A 37 11.35 16.23 -5.29
CA ASP A 37 10.85 17.18 -6.29
C ASP A 37 11.25 16.87 -7.74
N ALA A 38 11.96 15.76 -7.96
CA ALA A 38 12.47 15.39 -9.28
C ALA A 38 11.39 14.92 -10.27
N TRP A 39 10.20 14.51 -9.82
CA TRP A 39 9.13 14.02 -10.69
C TRP A 39 8.01 15.03 -10.89
N GLU A 40 7.50 15.13 -12.12
CA GLU A 40 6.42 16.07 -12.44
C GLU A 40 5.00 15.49 -12.25
N ARG A 41 4.81 14.17 -12.43
CA ARG A 41 3.47 13.56 -12.59
C ARG A 41 3.02 12.63 -11.47
N MET A 42 3.94 12.09 -10.66
CA MET A 42 3.62 11.09 -9.62
C MET A 42 3.85 11.62 -8.20
N GLY A 43 3.35 12.83 -7.94
CA GLY A 43 3.51 13.52 -6.67
C GLY A 43 4.91 14.12 -6.56
N THR A 44 4.95 15.39 -6.14
CA THR A 44 6.17 16.13 -5.82
C THR A 44 5.91 16.85 -4.51
N GLN A 45 6.93 17.01 -3.69
CA GLN A 45 6.82 17.75 -2.45
C GLN A 45 8.11 18.50 -2.18
N SER A 46 7.98 19.74 -1.68
CA SER A 46 9.17 20.48 -1.24
C SER A 46 9.88 19.74 -0.11
N LYS A 47 11.19 19.97 0.02
CA LYS A 47 11.99 19.39 1.11
C LYS A 47 11.46 19.77 2.48
N GLU A 48 11.05 21.03 2.65
CA GLU A 48 10.48 21.54 3.89
C GLU A 48 9.19 20.78 4.27
N ASN A 49 8.26 20.62 3.33
CA ASN A 49 7.02 19.90 3.58
C ASN A 49 7.25 18.41 3.79
N SER A 50 8.21 17.82 3.06
CA SER A 50 8.63 16.43 3.27
C SER A 50 9.11 16.21 4.70
N PHE A 51 9.92 17.11 5.23
CA PHE A 51 10.40 17.05 6.60
C PHE A 51 9.27 17.22 7.61
N LYS A 52 8.31 18.12 7.36
CA LYS A 52 7.11 18.28 8.20
C LYS A 52 6.25 17.00 8.24
N ILE A 53 6.12 16.30 7.11
CA ILE A 53 5.40 15.01 7.04
C ILE A 53 6.13 13.96 7.87
N LEU A 54 7.46 13.86 7.72
CA LEU A 54 8.28 12.91 8.46
C LEU A 54 8.27 13.20 9.97
N ASP A 55 8.42 14.47 10.37
CA ASP A 55 8.33 14.91 11.76
C ASP A 55 6.95 14.54 12.34
N SER A 56 5.85 14.85 11.64
CA SER A 56 4.49 14.52 12.09
C SER A 56 4.27 13.01 12.26
N PHE A 57 4.75 12.20 11.29
CA PHE A 57 4.64 10.75 11.37
C PHE A 57 5.43 10.20 12.57
N TYR A 58 6.65 10.69 12.78
CA TYR A 58 7.51 10.30 13.88
C TYR A 58 6.92 10.70 15.24
N ASP A 59 6.44 11.94 15.39
CA ASP A 59 5.85 12.46 16.63
C ASP A 59 4.57 11.72 17.04
N MET A 60 3.83 11.21 16.06
CA MET A 60 2.69 10.31 16.32
C MET A 60 3.11 8.89 16.76
N GLY A 61 4.41 8.59 16.76
CA GLY A 61 4.98 7.29 17.09
C GLY A 61 5.18 6.39 15.87
N GLY A 62 5.37 6.93 14.67
CA GLY A 62 5.67 6.17 13.46
C GLY A 62 7.15 5.82 13.35
N ASN A 63 7.46 4.58 12.97
CA ASN A 63 8.86 4.14 12.79
C ASN A 63 9.11 3.33 11.52
N PHE A 64 8.07 3.09 10.71
CA PHE A 64 8.12 2.30 9.49
C PHE A 64 7.94 3.20 8.27
N VAL A 65 9.01 3.39 7.51
CA VAL A 65 9.05 4.20 6.28
C VAL A 65 9.53 3.33 5.14
N ASP A 66 8.83 3.38 4.02
CA ASP A 66 9.13 2.69 2.77
C ASP A 66 9.72 3.69 1.75
N THR A 67 10.83 3.34 1.12
CA THR A 67 11.49 4.14 0.09
C THR A 67 12.11 3.22 -0.95
N ALA A 68 12.51 3.77 -2.09
CA ALA A 68 13.26 3.04 -3.12
C ALA A 68 14.25 3.98 -3.82
N ASN A 69 15.34 3.42 -4.31
CA ASN A 69 16.34 4.12 -5.11
C ASN A 69 15.74 4.88 -6.30
N MET A 70 14.74 4.30 -6.96
CA MET A 70 14.09 4.94 -8.12
C MET A 70 13.22 6.14 -7.72
N TYR A 71 12.79 6.26 -6.45
CA TYR A 71 11.85 7.31 -6.05
C TYR A 71 12.48 8.69 -6.14
N GLN A 72 11.84 9.56 -6.93
CA GLN A 72 12.26 10.95 -7.13
C GLN A 72 13.71 11.05 -7.61
N ASN A 73 14.14 10.11 -8.48
CA ASN A 73 15.53 10.01 -8.94
C ASN A 73 16.51 10.02 -7.76
N GLU A 74 16.33 9.06 -6.84
CA GLU A 74 17.12 8.86 -5.60
C GLU A 74 16.88 9.90 -4.49
N GLN A 75 16.23 11.02 -4.76
CA GLN A 75 16.06 12.09 -3.76
C GLN A 75 15.31 11.62 -2.51
N SER A 76 14.36 10.68 -2.63
CA SER A 76 13.61 10.15 -1.49
C SER A 76 14.53 9.57 -0.42
N GLU A 77 15.50 8.73 -0.83
CA GLU A 77 16.46 8.12 0.09
C GLU A 77 17.43 9.15 0.67
N ILE A 78 17.88 10.09 -0.17
CA ILE A 78 18.79 11.18 0.24
C ILE A 78 18.12 12.04 1.32
N TRP A 79 16.89 12.51 1.07
CA TRP A 79 16.18 13.41 1.98
C TRP A 79 15.76 12.70 3.27
N LEU A 80 15.33 11.43 3.19
CA LEU A 80 15.04 10.63 4.38
C LEU A 80 16.30 10.43 5.22
N GLY A 81 17.44 10.14 4.58
CA GLY A 81 18.74 10.01 5.24
C GLY A 81 19.18 11.29 5.93
N GLU A 82 19.07 12.42 5.25
CA GLU A 82 19.36 13.74 5.82
C GLU A 82 18.45 14.08 7.00
N TRP A 83 17.14 13.81 6.88
CA TRP A 83 16.17 14.03 7.95
C TRP A 83 16.56 13.21 9.19
N MET A 84 16.83 11.92 9.03
CA MET A 84 17.24 11.05 10.13
C MET A 84 18.55 11.51 10.78
N ALA A 85 19.50 12.01 10.00
CA ALA A 85 20.76 12.55 10.51
C ALA A 85 20.53 13.84 11.33
N LYS A 86 19.71 14.77 10.83
CA LYS A 86 19.40 16.02 11.53
C LYS A 86 18.58 15.82 12.80
N ARG A 87 17.71 14.81 12.84
CA ARG A 87 16.90 14.46 14.02
C ARG A 87 17.57 13.47 14.97
N GLN A 88 18.70 12.88 14.56
CA GLN A 88 19.43 11.86 15.32
C GLN A 88 18.55 10.67 15.75
N ASN A 89 17.54 10.34 14.95
CA ASN A 89 16.53 9.33 15.29
C ASN A 89 16.71 8.01 14.51
N ARG A 90 17.82 7.84 13.77
CA ARG A 90 18.06 6.65 12.93
C ARG A 90 17.94 5.31 13.67
N SER A 91 18.32 5.25 14.94
CA SER A 91 18.21 4.04 15.78
C SER A 91 16.78 3.70 16.18
N GLN A 92 15.88 4.68 16.10
CA GLN A 92 14.45 4.56 16.43
C GLN A 92 13.63 4.23 15.17
N MET A 93 14.16 4.56 14.00
CA MET A 93 13.65 4.11 12.70
C MET A 93 14.13 2.69 12.39
N ALA A 94 13.42 1.94 11.57
CA ALA A 94 13.84 0.62 11.06
C ALA A 94 15.03 0.71 10.05
N GLY A 95 16.05 1.53 10.32
CA GLY A 95 17.02 2.08 9.35
C GLY A 95 18.29 1.26 9.07
N LYS A 96 18.23 -0.07 9.25
CA LYS A 96 19.25 -1.02 8.77
C LYS A 96 18.56 -2.02 7.82
N VAL A 97 19.30 -2.61 6.88
CA VAL A 97 18.80 -3.79 6.13
C VAL A 97 18.73 -4.94 7.12
N LEU A 98 17.60 -5.03 7.83
CA LEU A 98 17.39 -6.04 8.87
C LEU A 98 16.77 -7.31 8.28
N TYR A 99 16.00 -7.16 7.20
CA TYR A 99 15.20 -8.22 6.60
C TYR A 99 15.08 -8.02 5.10
N LEU A 100 14.95 -9.13 4.37
CA LEU A 100 14.67 -9.13 2.93
C LEU A 100 13.16 -9.15 2.69
N GLY A 101 12.73 -8.58 1.59
CA GLY A 101 11.35 -8.63 1.13
C GLY A 101 11.25 -8.82 -0.38
N ALA A 102 10.04 -9.14 -0.84
CA ALA A 102 9.70 -9.21 -2.26
C ALA A 102 8.62 -8.16 -2.58
N SER A 103 8.56 -7.69 -3.82
CA SER A 103 7.50 -6.78 -4.28
C SER A 103 6.96 -7.19 -5.64
N ASP A 104 5.64 -7.14 -5.82
CA ASP A 104 4.92 -7.46 -7.07
C ASP A 104 5.42 -8.75 -7.75
N THR A 105 5.89 -9.71 -6.94
CA THR A 105 6.51 -10.96 -7.38
C THR A 105 5.48 -12.08 -7.31
N PRO A 106 5.37 -12.97 -8.32
CA PRO A 106 4.42 -14.08 -8.26
C PRO A 106 4.62 -14.96 -7.01
N SER A 107 3.51 -15.38 -6.40
CA SER A 107 3.50 -16.19 -5.17
C SER A 107 4.43 -17.41 -5.24
N TRP A 108 4.39 -18.14 -6.35
CA TRP A 108 5.23 -19.34 -6.55
C TRP A 108 6.73 -19.05 -6.62
N VAL A 109 7.14 -17.86 -7.07
CA VAL A 109 8.57 -17.47 -7.09
C VAL A 109 9.03 -17.21 -5.67
N VAL A 110 8.23 -16.49 -4.88
CA VAL A 110 8.54 -16.19 -3.47
C VAL A 110 8.64 -17.48 -2.65
N ALA A 111 7.67 -18.39 -2.80
CA ALA A 111 7.69 -19.69 -2.11
C ALA A 111 8.94 -20.51 -2.45
N LYS A 112 9.30 -20.60 -3.74
CA LYS A 112 10.52 -21.30 -4.18
C LYS A 112 11.79 -20.64 -3.66
N ALA A 113 11.86 -19.32 -3.66
CA ALA A 113 13.02 -18.59 -3.14
C ALA A 113 13.18 -18.79 -1.63
N ASN A 114 12.09 -18.77 -0.87
CA ASN A 114 12.13 -19.06 0.55
C ASN A 114 12.47 -20.52 0.84
N GLN A 115 11.96 -21.47 0.04
CA GLN A 115 12.35 -22.88 0.15
C GLN A 115 13.84 -23.05 -0.09
N TYR A 116 14.35 -22.48 -1.17
CA TYR A 116 15.79 -22.48 -1.45
C TYR A 116 16.59 -21.88 -0.28
N ALA A 117 16.12 -20.77 0.29
CA ALA A 117 16.80 -20.15 1.43
C ALA A 117 16.84 -21.08 2.66
N ARG A 118 15.74 -21.77 2.97
CA ARG A 118 15.69 -22.79 4.05
C ARG A 118 16.68 -23.91 3.80
N ASP A 119 16.72 -24.45 2.58
CA ASP A 119 17.55 -25.59 2.21
C ASP A 119 19.06 -25.28 2.26
N HIS A 120 19.42 -24.00 2.17
CA HIS A 120 20.83 -23.55 2.10
C HIS A 120 21.25 -22.71 3.31
N GLY A 121 20.43 -22.63 4.36
CA GLY A 121 20.74 -21.81 5.55
C GLY A 121 20.86 -20.31 5.27
N LEU A 122 20.19 -19.82 4.22
CA LEU A 122 20.16 -18.41 3.83
C LEU A 122 18.97 -17.70 4.47
N ARG A 123 18.99 -16.37 4.41
CA ARG A 123 17.92 -15.54 4.94
C ARG A 123 16.69 -15.55 4.01
N GLN A 124 15.54 -15.99 4.53
CA GLN A 124 14.25 -15.92 3.85
C GLN A 124 13.73 -14.48 3.72
N PHE A 125 12.81 -14.26 2.77
CA PHE A 125 11.98 -13.07 2.75
C PHE A 125 11.03 -13.03 3.95
N SER A 126 10.81 -11.84 4.50
CA SER A 126 9.99 -11.64 5.71
C SER A 126 8.82 -10.70 5.51
N VAL A 127 8.81 -9.94 4.42
CA VAL A 127 7.76 -8.99 4.06
C VAL A 127 7.51 -9.02 2.56
N TYR A 128 6.26 -8.84 2.16
CA TYR A 128 5.85 -8.68 0.79
C TYR A 128 5.17 -7.33 0.59
N GLN A 129 5.66 -6.55 -0.37
CA GLN A 129 5.06 -5.29 -0.78
C GLN A 129 4.17 -5.54 -2.01
N GLY A 130 2.91 -5.12 -1.97
CA GLY A 130 2.01 -5.40 -3.09
C GLY A 130 0.82 -4.46 -3.13
N ARG A 131 0.23 -4.29 -4.31
CA ARG A 131 -0.94 -3.43 -4.48
C ARG A 131 -2.15 -4.06 -3.81
N TYR A 132 -2.81 -3.31 -2.93
CA TYR A 132 -4.06 -3.76 -2.33
C TYR A 132 -4.91 -2.60 -1.86
N ASN A 133 -6.18 -2.61 -2.26
CA ASN A 133 -7.18 -1.61 -1.88
C ASN A 133 -8.59 -2.15 -2.14
N ALA A 134 -9.63 -1.42 -1.74
CA ALA A 134 -11.02 -1.88 -1.88
C ALA A 134 -11.43 -2.22 -3.33
N ALA A 135 -10.77 -1.61 -4.34
CA ALA A 135 -11.05 -1.85 -5.76
C ALA A 135 -10.14 -2.92 -6.39
N GLN A 136 -8.99 -3.23 -5.76
CA GLN A 136 -8.03 -4.20 -6.27
C GLN A 136 -7.63 -5.16 -5.16
N ARG A 137 -8.25 -6.35 -5.18
CA ARG A 137 -8.16 -7.38 -4.16
C ARG A 137 -7.52 -8.68 -4.67
N ASP A 138 -6.88 -8.65 -5.85
CA ASP A 138 -6.29 -9.83 -6.48
C ASP A 138 -5.30 -10.58 -5.56
N ALA A 139 -4.56 -9.83 -4.73
CA ALA A 139 -3.63 -10.38 -3.74
C ALA A 139 -4.29 -11.35 -2.76
N GLU A 140 -5.60 -11.28 -2.52
CA GLU A 140 -6.31 -12.23 -1.65
C GLU A 140 -6.34 -13.64 -2.21
N ARG A 141 -6.26 -13.78 -3.54
CA ARG A 141 -6.41 -15.06 -4.23
C ARG A 141 -5.21 -15.96 -4.02
N ASP A 142 -3.99 -15.42 -4.09
CA ASP A 142 -2.76 -16.21 -4.10
C ASP A 142 -1.64 -15.64 -3.22
N ILE A 143 -1.47 -14.31 -3.16
CA ILE A 143 -0.45 -13.68 -2.33
C ILE A 143 -0.75 -13.88 -0.84
N MET A 144 -1.93 -13.48 -0.33
CA MET A 144 -2.24 -13.56 1.10
C MET A 144 -2.18 -14.99 1.66
N PRO A 145 -2.68 -16.04 0.97
CA PRO A 145 -2.46 -17.42 1.40
C PRO A 145 -0.97 -17.77 1.49
N MET A 146 -0.17 -17.41 0.47
CA MET A 146 1.28 -17.63 0.48
C MET A 146 1.97 -16.93 1.65
N LEU A 147 1.61 -15.68 1.96
CA LEU A 147 2.21 -14.95 3.07
C LEU A 147 1.94 -15.60 4.43
N ARG A 148 0.75 -16.17 4.60
CA ARG A 148 0.40 -16.90 5.84
C ARG A 148 1.22 -18.18 5.98
N ASP A 149 1.38 -18.92 4.89
CA ASP A 149 2.16 -20.16 4.85
C ASP A 149 3.65 -19.90 5.10
N GLU A 150 4.21 -18.88 4.43
CA GLU A 150 5.62 -18.50 4.52
C GLU A 150 5.97 -17.66 5.77
N GLY A 151 4.98 -17.33 6.62
CA GLY A 151 5.19 -16.53 7.83
C GLY A 151 5.70 -15.11 7.52
N MET A 152 5.17 -14.49 6.47
CA MET A 152 5.58 -13.18 5.96
C MET A 152 4.57 -12.07 6.30
N ALA A 153 5.07 -10.85 6.46
CA ALA A 153 4.24 -9.65 6.58
C ALA A 153 3.69 -9.21 5.22
N PHE A 154 2.56 -8.49 5.23
CA PHE A 154 2.06 -7.78 4.07
C PHE A 154 2.16 -6.27 4.26
N ALA A 155 2.84 -5.58 3.34
CA ALA A 155 2.95 -4.13 3.28
C ALA A 155 2.21 -3.60 2.04
N PRO A 156 0.90 -3.30 2.14
CA PRO A 156 0.12 -2.89 0.99
C PRO A 156 0.46 -1.47 0.55
N PHE A 157 0.63 -1.25 -0.76
CA PHE A 157 0.69 0.08 -1.34
C PHE A 157 -0.60 0.46 -2.07
N ALA A 158 -0.77 1.76 -2.32
CA ALA A 158 -1.97 2.35 -2.91
C ALA A 158 -3.28 2.01 -2.17
N ALA A 159 -3.23 1.92 -0.83
CA ALA A 159 -4.38 1.60 0.01
C ALA A 159 -5.61 2.51 -0.23
N LEU A 160 -5.38 3.78 -0.59
CA LEU A 160 -6.42 4.75 -0.92
C LEU A 160 -6.78 4.80 -2.42
N GLY A 161 -6.39 3.78 -3.19
CA GLY A 161 -6.65 3.70 -4.64
C GLY A 161 -5.98 4.82 -5.43
N GLY A 162 -4.85 5.35 -4.96
CA GLY A 162 -4.21 6.54 -5.56
C GLY A 162 -4.93 7.85 -5.26
N GLY A 163 -5.75 7.90 -4.21
CA GLY A 163 -6.57 9.07 -3.86
C GLY A 163 -7.98 9.05 -4.45
N ARG A 164 -8.39 7.93 -5.05
CA ARG A 164 -9.72 7.74 -5.65
C ARG A 164 -10.83 7.51 -4.62
N PHE A 165 -10.49 7.09 -3.40
CA PHE A 165 -11.46 6.90 -2.32
C PHE A 165 -11.71 8.21 -1.57
N LYS A 166 -12.40 9.14 -2.23
CA LYS A 166 -12.83 10.43 -1.68
C LYS A 166 -14.35 10.55 -1.77
N THR A 167 -14.96 11.27 -0.83
CA THR A 167 -16.39 11.62 -0.93
C THR A 167 -16.60 12.65 -2.05
N LYS A 168 -17.85 12.77 -2.54
CA LYS A 168 -18.19 13.79 -3.55
C LYS A 168 -17.82 15.20 -3.08
N GLU A 169 -18.12 15.51 -1.82
CA GLU A 169 -17.79 16.78 -1.17
C GLU A 169 -16.28 17.05 -1.16
N GLN A 170 -15.46 16.03 -0.91
CA GLN A 170 -13.99 16.16 -0.92
C GLN A 170 -13.45 16.38 -2.33
N VAL A 171 -14.06 15.78 -3.35
CA VAL A 171 -13.68 16.00 -4.76
C VAL A 171 -14.05 17.44 -5.17
N GLU A 172 -15.28 17.87 -4.87
CA GLU A 172 -15.74 19.23 -5.17
C GLU A 172 -14.92 20.31 -4.43
N ALA A 173 -14.51 20.05 -3.18
CA ALA A 173 -13.63 20.94 -2.43
C ALA A 173 -12.22 21.04 -3.04
N MET A 174 -11.68 19.94 -3.57
CA MET A 174 -10.39 19.92 -4.26
C MET A 174 -10.44 20.65 -5.61
N GLU A 175 -11.52 20.46 -6.37
CA GLU A 175 -11.76 21.20 -7.62
C GLU A 175 -11.85 22.71 -7.37
N LYS A 176 -12.56 23.12 -6.31
CA LYS A 176 -12.64 24.53 -5.88
C LYS A 176 -11.29 25.08 -5.41
N ALA A 177 -10.45 24.25 -4.81
CA ALA A 177 -9.10 24.62 -4.37
C ALA A 177 -8.05 24.61 -5.49
N GLY A 178 -8.43 24.19 -6.71
CA GLY A 178 -7.50 24.06 -7.84
C GLY A 178 -6.48 22.93 -7.70
N ASP A 179 -6.69 22.00 -6.75
CA ASP A 179 -5.81 20.86 -6.51
C ASP A 179 -6.16 19.70 -7.45
N LYS A 180 -5.30 19.45 -8.45
CA LYS A 180 -5.50 18.40 -9.46
C LYS A 180 -5.26 16.98 -8.93
N GLY A 181 -4.91 16.83 -7.65
CA GLY A 181 -4.59 15.55 -7.01
C GLY A 181 -3.45 14.79 -7.72
N ARG A 182 -3.23 13.52 -7.32
CA ARG A 182 -2.35 12.63 -8.10
C ARG A 182 -3.07 12.21 -9.38
N ALA A 183 -2.80 12.93 -10.47
CA ALA A 183 -3.16 12.64 -11.86
C ALA A 183 -4.61 12.11 -12.09
N PHE A 184 -5.61 12.93 -11.81
CA PHE A 184 -7.01 12.68 -12.20
C PHE A 184 -7.20 12.66 -13.74
N ASN A 185 -6.46 13.51 -14.48
CA ASN A 185 -6.74 13.78 -15.90
C ASN A 185 -6.08 12.83 -16.92
N GLU A 186 -5.01 12.11 -16.54
CA GLU A 186 -4.25 11.29 -17.50
C GLU A 186 -4.84 9.89 -17.69
N PHE A 187 -5.62 9.39 -16.72
CA PHE A 187 -6.26 8.07 -16.82
C PHE A 187 -7.54 8.10 -17.68
N ILE A 188 -8.32 9.20 -17.65
CA ILE A 188 -9.51 9.35 -18.51
C ILE A 188 -9.11 9.30 -19.98
N LYS A 189 -8.04 10.01 -20.37
CA LYS A 189 -7.51 9.96 -21.75
C LYS A 189 -7.01 8.58 -22.16
N ALA A 190 -6.40 7.81 -21.24
CA ALA A 190 -5.93 6.45 -21.51
C ALA A 190 -7.08 5.43 -21.62
N PHE A 191 -8.18 5.65 -20.88
CA PHE A 191 -9.37 4.79 -20.90
C PHE A 191 -10.25 5.09 -22.13
N GLU A 192 -10.44 6.36 -22.47
CA GLU A 192 -11.20 6.79 -23.67
C GLU A 192 -10.55 6.32 -24.98
N GLY A 193 -9.22 6.22 -25.04
CA GLY A 193 -8.49 5.76 -26.23
C GLY A 193 -8.55 4.25 -26.49
N SER A 194 -9.02 3.44 -25.54
CA SER A 194 -9.06 1.97 -25.65
C SER A 194 -10.49 1.38 -25.72
N GLU A 195 -11.53 2.23 -25.68
CA GLU A 195 -12.93 1.81 -25.57
C GLU A 195 -13.64 1.44 -26.90
N GLY A 196 -12.98 1.51 -28.05
CA GLY A 196 -13.65 1.30 -29.34
C GLY A 196 -14.14 -0.13 -29.61
N VAL A 197 -13.40 -1.15 -29.15
CA VAL A 197 -13.65 -2.56 -29.57
C VAL A 197 -14.35 -3.39 -28.48
N ILE A 198 -14.15 -3.05 -27.21
CA ILE A 198 -14.62 -3.88 -26.07
C ILE A 198 -16.05 -3.51 -25.63
N ARG A 199 -16.49 -2.27 -25.87
CA ARG A 199 -17.79 -1.75 -25.40
C ARG A 199 -18.99 -2.48 -26.01
N ASN A 200 -18.91 -2.88 -27.29
CA ASN A 200 -20.02 -3.59 -27.94
C ASN A 200 -20.20 -5.04 -27.48
N GLN A 201 -19.17 -5.67 -26.93
CA GLN A 201 -19.21 -7.07 -26.51
C GLN A 201 -19.53 -7.21 -25.02
N LEU A 202 -19.01 -6.32 -24.16
CA LEU A 202 -19.28 -6.34 -22.72
C LEU A 202 -20.68 -5.83 -22.33
N VAL A 203 -21.27 -4.87 -23.06
CA VAL A 203 -22.64 -4.40 -22.77
C VAL A 203 -23.67 -5.51 -23.05
N LYS A 204 -23.46 -6.33 -24.08
CA LYS A 204 -24.31 -7.50 -24.37
C LYS A 204 -24.17 -8.62 -23.32
N LEU A 205 -22.97 -8.80 -22.75
CA LEU A 205 -22.72 -9.81 -21.71
C LEU A 205 -23.28 -9.39 -20.34
N ASN A 206 -23.20 -8.11 -19.97
CA ASN A 206 -23.68 -7.63 -18.67
C ASN A 206 -25.21 -7.58 -18.57
N LEU A 207 -25.94 -7.25 -19.65
CA LEU A 207 -27.41 -7.30 -19.62
C LEU A 207 -27.95 -8.73 -19.51
N ASN A 208 -27.29 -9.71 -20.13
CA ASN A 208 -27.70 -11.11 -20.03
C ASN A 208 -27.42 -11.73 -18.65
N MET A 209 -26.30 -11.36 -18.00
CA MET A 209 -26.02 -11.80 -16.63
C MET A 209 -26.97 -11.17 -15.61
N TYR A 210 -27.28 -9.87 -15.74
CA TYR A 210 -28.22 -9.19 -14.86
C TYR A 210 -29.65 -9.75 -14.95
N ASN A 211 -30.12 -10.06 -16.17
CA ASN A 211 -31.46 -10.63 -16.36
C ASN A 211 -31.57 -12.10 -15.90
N ASN A 212 -30.51 -12.90 -16.04
CA ASN A 212 -30.48 -14.27 -15.50
C ASN A 212 -30.41 -14.32 -13.96
N ALA A 213 -29.71 -13.37 -13.33
CA ALA A 213 -29.63 -13.28 -11.86
C ALA A 213 -30.98 -12.88 -11.24
N LYS A 214 -31.74 -11.98 -11.90
CA LYS A 214 -33.06 -11.53 -11.43
C LYS A 214 -34.12 -12.64 -11.42
N ASN A 215 -34.11 -13.52 -12.43
CA ASN A 215 -35.07 -14.64 -12.50
C ASN A 215 -34.75 -15.81 -11.53
N LYS A 216 -33.51 -15.92 -11.03
CA LYS A 216 -33.09 -17.01 -10.13
C LYS A 216 -33.25 -16.66 -8.65
N PHE A 217 -33.24 -15.37 -8.29
CA PHE A 217 -33.40 -14.91 -6.90
C PHE A 217 -34.84 -14.97 -6.37
N HIS A 218 -35.86 -14.97 -7.24
CA HIS A 218 -37.28 -14.98 -6.81
C HIS A 218 -37.87 -16.38 -6.52
N ARG A 219 -37.10 -17.48 -6.64
CA ARG A 219 -37.67 -18.85 -6.48
C ARG A 219 -37.17 -19.67 -5.28
N ASN A 220 -36.14 -19.24 -4.54
CA ASN A 220 -35.46 -20.12 -3.56
C ASN A 220 -35.39 -19.61 -2.12
N PHE A 221 -36.14 -18.58 -1.72
CA PHE A 221 -36.18 -18.11 -0.33
C PHE A 221 -37.60 -17.76 0.15
N ALA A 222 -38.50 -18.75 0.14
CA ALA A 222 -39.69 -18.74 0.99
C ALA A 222 -39.45 -19.75 2.13
N LEU A 223 -39.37 -19.26 3.36
CA LEU A 223 -39.37 -20.09 4.57
C LEU A 223 -40.82 -20.52 4.86
N PRO A 224 -41.06 -21.73 5.39
CA PRO A 224 -42.40 -22.13 5.82
C PRO A 224 -42.79 -21.46 7.14
N GLU A 225 -43.98 -20.86 7.18
CA GLU A 225 -44.62 -20.27 8.36
C GLU A 225 -45.11 -21.37 9.33
N PRO A 226 -45.27 -21.07 10.64
CA PRO A 226 -45.51 -22.03 11.71
C PRO A 226 -46.85 -22.79 11.64
#